data_AF-A0A813UP97-F1
#
_entry.id   AF-A0A813UP97-F1
#
_cell.length_a   1.000
_cell.length_b   1.000
_cell.length_c   1.000
_cell.angle_alpha   90.00
_cell.angle_beta   90.00
_cell.angle_gamma   90.00
#
_symmetry.space_group_name_H-M   'P 1'
#
loop_
_entity.id
_entity.type
_entity.pdbx_description
1 polymer ?
#
loop_
_entity_poly.entity_id
_entity_poly.type
_entity_poly.pdbx_seq_one_letter_code
_entity_poly.pdbx_strand_id
1 'polypeptide(L)'
;MDCSSINSTQLQTLYAEGKSCQFILSQFQNTKTDPCIKEKNFEYDRGHPCVLLKLNKIYDWVPITYENVAEVPENLKSIWDVAMSEYVLVQCNGENDVDRDFIYELEYSSPLRNLKIGGFPKYYFPRWLPITVDVCLF
;
A
#
# COMPACT_ATOMS: atom_id res chain seq x y z
N MET A 1 -8.52 -14.77 7.38
CA MET A 1 -8.68 -15.57 6.14
C MET A 1 -7.92 -14.88 5.02
N ASP A 2 -7.41 -15.60 4.03
CA ASP A 2 -6.86 -14.97 2.83
C ASP A 2 -8.02 -14.42 1.99
N CYS A 3 -7.90 -13.16 1.56
CA CYS A 3 -8.91 -12.44 0.80
C CYS A 3 -8.43 -12.03 -0.58
N SER A 4 -7.18 -12.32 -0.93
CA SER A 4 -6.55 -11.88 -2.18
C SER A 4 -7.23 -12.40 -3.45
N SER A 5 -7.97 -13.51 -3.34
CA SER A 5 -8.69 -14.15 -4.46
C SER A 5 -10.21 -14.13 -4.33
N ILE A 6 -10.75 -13.41 -3.34
CA ILE A 6 -12.20 -13.34 -3.09
C ILE A 6 -12.78 -12.12 -3.80
N ASN A 7 -13.92 -12.30 -4.47
CA ASN A 7 -14.59 -11.17 -5.12
C ASN A 7 -15.26 -10.22 -4.11
N SER A 8 -15.53 -9.00 -4.55
CA SER A 8 -16.09 -7.92 -3.72
C SER A 8 -17.43 -8.26 -3.07
N THR A 9 -18.35 -8.90 -3.78
CA THR A 9 -19.68 -9.27 -3.27
C THR A 9 -19.58 -10.30 -2.15
N GLN A 10 -18.74 -11.32 -2.30
CA GLN A 10 -18.49 -12.32 -1.26
C GLN A 10 -17.79 -11.71 -0.05
N LEU A 11 -16.84 -10.79 -0.28
CA LEU A 11 -16.16 -10.08 0.81
C LEU A 11 -17.14 -9.28 1.68
N GLN A 12 -18.15 -8.64 1.09
CA GLN A 12 -19.17 -7.92 1.85
C GLN A 12 -19.96 -8.84 2.79
N THR A 13 -20.39 -10.02 2.32
CA THR A 13 -21.07 -11.01 3.16
C THR A 13 -20.17 -11.48 4.29
N LEU A 14 -18.91 -11.80 4.00
CA LEU A 14 -17.93 -12.22 5.00
C LEU A 14 -17.70 -11.14 6.06
N TYR A 15 -17.65 -9.86 5.66
CA TYR A 15 -17.54 -8.76 6.60
C TYR A 15 -18.79 -8.56 7.46
N ALA A 16 -19.98 -8.78 6.90
CA ALA A 16 -21.24 -8.77 7.67
C ALA A 16 -21.29 -9.90 8.71
N GLU A 17 -20.64 -11.04 8.43
CA GLU A 17 -20.47 -12.16 9.37
C GLU A 17 -19.34 -11.93 10.41
N GLY A 18 -18.68 -10.77 10.40
CA GLY A 18 -17.57 -10.45 11.28
C GLY A 18 -16.25 -11.16 10.91
N LYS A 19 -16.16 -11.76 9.71
CA LYS A 19 -14.92 -12.31 9.19
C LYS A 19 -13.99 -11.20 8.74
N SER A 20 -12.73 -11.58 8.59
CA SER A 20 -11.65 -10.63 8.64
C SER A 20 -10.45 -11.18 7.86
N CYS A 21 -9.99 -10.44 6.86
CA CYS A 21 -8.80 -10.75 6.07
C CYS A 21 -7.54 -10.76 6.94
N GLN A 22 -6.71 -11.77 6.73
CA GLN A 22 -5.42 -11.86 7.39
C GLN A 22 -4.45 -10.95 6.64
N PHE A 23 -3.65 -10.21 7.39
CA PHE A 23 -2.51 -9.51 6.83
C PHE A 23 -1.35 -10.49 6.69
N ILE A 24 -0.94 -10.78 5.45
CA ILE A 24 0.11 -11.75 5.15
C ILE A 24 1.38 -10.97 4.79
N LEU A 25 2.33 -10.88 5.73
CA LEU A 25 3.56 -10.09 5.57
C LEU A 25 4.32 -10.40 4.27
N SER A 26 4.37 -11.67 3.86
CA SER A 26 5.09 -12.07 2.64
C SER A 26 4.47 -11.54 1.33
N GLN A 27 3.26 -10.99 1.37
CA GLN A 27 2.67 -10.29 0.21
C GLN A 27 3.23 -8.87 0.07
N PHE A 28 3.68 -8.26 1.17
CA PHE A 28 4.12 -6.87 1.24
C PHE A 28 5.64 -6.76 1.29
N GLN A 29 6.29 -7.73 1.93
CA GLN A 29 7.74 -7.77 2.12
C GLN A 29 8.33 -9.04 1.53
N ASN A 30 9.37 -8.89 0.70
CA ASN A 30 10.19 -10.04 0.31
C ASN A 30 11.26 -10.29 1.38
N THR A 31 10.94 -11.10 2.38
CA THR A 31 11.78 -11.39 3.57
C THR A 31 13.28 -11.69 3.31
N LYS A 32 13.68 -12.07 2.09
CA LYS A 32 15.10 -12.29 1.75
C LYS A 32 15.82 -11.05 1.22
N THR A 33 15.12 -10.17 0.52
CA THR A 33 15.72 -9.00 -0.15
C THR A 33 15.29 -7.68 0.46
N ASP A 34 14.22 -7.69 1.26
CA ASP A 34 13.65 -6.49 1.85
C ASP A 34 14.63 -5.86 2.87
N PRO A 35 14.93 -4.56 2.76
CA PRO A 35 15.67 -3.82 3.79
C PRO A 35 14.87 -3.64 5.10
N CYS A 36 13.54 -3.65 5.04
CA CYS A 36 12.63 -3.29 6.13
C CYS A 36 12.33 -4.44 7.09
N ILE A 37 13.37 -5.15 7.52
CA ILE A 37 13.28 -6.26 8.47
C ILE A 37 13.95 -5.92 9.81
N LYS A 38 13.47 -6.57 10.87
CA LYS A 38 13.97 -6.34 12.23
C LYS A 38 15.47 -6.64 12.35
N GLU A 39 15.96 -7.65 11.64
CA GLU A 39 17.36 -8.08 11.66
C GLU A 39 18.31 -7.02 11.09
N LYS A 40 17.81 -6.14 10.21
CA LYS A 40 18.55 -4.99 9.65
C LYS A 40 18.24 -3.68 10.39
N ASN A 41 17.56 -3.76 11.53
CA ASN A 41 17.07 -2.61 12.28
C ASN A 41 16.28 -1.63 11.41
N PHE A 42 15.48 -2.14 10.46
CA PHE A 42 14.69 -1.34 9.52
C PHE A 42 15.49 -0.21 8.82
N GLU A 43 16.78 -0.45 8.60
CA GLU A 43 17.76 0.49 8.01
C GLU A 43 17.92 1.83 8.77
N TYR A 44 17.42 1.94 10.01
CA TYR A 44 17.64 3.12 10.87
C TYR A 44 19.14 3.43 11.06
N ASP A 45 19.97 2.39 11.21
CA ASP A 45 21.41 2.54 11.44
C ASP A 45 22.19 3.04 10.22
N ARG A 46 21.60 2.95 9.02
CA ARG A 46 22.26 3.36 7.78
C ARG A 46 21.80 4.72 7.25
N GLY A 47 20.84 5.34 7.92
CA GLY A 47 20.29 6.65 7.52
C GLY A 47 19.27 6.58 6.38
N HIS A 48 18.74 5.38 6.10
CA HIS A 48 17.67 5.16 5.12
C HIS A 48 16.49 4.43 5.79
N PRO A 49 15.80 5.05 6.76
CA PRO A 49 14.83 4.36 7.60
C PRO A 49 13.59 3.92 6.81
N CYS A 50 13.08 2.74 7.13
CA CYS A 50 11.79 2.29 6.64
C CYS A 50 10.63 2.90 7.44
N VAL A 51 9.70 3.55 6.75
CA VAL A 51 8.47 4.09 7.33
C VAL A 51 7.28 3.19 7.00
N LEU A 52 6.44 2.95 8.01
CA LEU A 52 5.23 2.17 7.89
C LEU A 52 4.01 3.09 7.82
N LEU A 53 3.23 2.98 6.74
CA LEU A 53 2.00 3.74 6.57
C LEU A 53 0.79 2.94 7.04
N LYS A 54 -0.09 3.62 7.76
CA LYS A 54 -1.32 3.04 8.28
C LYS A 54 -2.47 3.95 7.91
N LEU A 55 -3.45 3.39 7.20
CA LEU A 55 -4.67 4.13 6.95
C LEU A 55 -5.57 4.07 8.20
N ASN A 56 -6.08 5.23 8.60
CA ASN A 56 -7.03 5.31 9.70
C ASN A 56 -8.29 4.50 9.36
N LYS A 57 -8.90 3.91 10.41
CA LYS A 57 -10.15 3.19 10.26
C LYS A 57 -11.28 4.19 10.01
N ILE A 58 -11.84 4.15 8.79
CA ILE A 58 -13.05 4.88 8.43
C ILE A 58 -14.17 3.84 8.31
N TYR A 59 -15.22 4.00 9.14
CA TYR A 59 -16.36 3.08 9.12
C TYR A 59 -17.09 3.17 7.78
N ASP A 60 -17.48 2.01 7.26
CA ASP A 60 -18.25 1.85 6.02
C ASP A 60 -17.64 2.52 4.77
N TRP A 61 -16.35 2.85 4.81
CA TRP A 61 -15.66 3.44 3.69
C TRP A 61 -15.17 2.39 2.71
N VAL A 62 -15.63 2.50 1.47
CA VAL A 62 -15.16 1.70 0.33
C VAL A 62 -14.39 2.63 -0.61
N PRO A 63 -13.12 2.33 -0.92
CA PRO A 63 -12.37 3.14 -1.86
C PRO A 63 -12.95 3.03 -3.27
N ILE A 64 -13.03 4.18 -3.92
CA ILE A 64 -13.25 4.30 -5.36
C ILE A 64 -11.86 4.43 -5.99
N THR A 65 -11.49 3.48 -6.83
CA THR A 65 -10.18 3.38 -7.45
C THR A 65 -10.26 3.81 -8.92
N TYR A 66 -9.11 4.10 -9.54
CA TYR A 66 -9.06 4.47 -10.96
C TYR A 66 -9.33 3.26 -11.84
N GLU A 67 -10.36 3.33 -12.68
CA GLU A 67 -10.72 2.23 -13.58
C GLU A 67 -10.02 2.35 -14.93
N ASN A 68 -9.65 3.58 -15.31
CA ASN A 68 -8.99 3.87 -16.57
C ASN A 68 -7.89 4.94 -16.42
N VAL A 69 -6.94 4.93 -17.36
CA VAL A 69 -5.80 5.86 -17.37
C VAL A 69 -6.21 7.34 -17.51
N ALA A 70 -7.42 7.63 -17.99
CA ALA A 70 -7.90 8.99 -18.14
C ALA A 70 -8.29 9.63 -16.79
N GLU A 71 -8.68 8.82 -15.81
CA GLU A 71 -8.96 9.24 -14.43
C GLU A 71 -7.69 9.41 -13.58
N VAL A 72 -6.59 8.80 -14.01
CA VAL A 72 -5.32 8.79 -13.29
C VAL A 72 -4.65 10.18 -13.38
N PRO A 73 -4.14 10.73 -12.26
CA PRO A 73 -3.37 11.97 -12.27
C PRO A 73 -2.16 11.92 -13.21
N GLU A 74 -1.83 13.04 -13.86
CA GLU A 74 -0.81 13.10 -14.91
C GLU A 74 0.56 12.53 -14.48
N ASN A 75 0.97 12.81 -13.23
CA ASN A 75 2.22 12.32 -12.65
C ASN A 75 2.27 10.80 -12.43
N LEU A 76 1.12 10.11 -12.48
CA LEU A 76 1.01 8.66 -12.29
C LEU A 76 0.71 7.90 -13.58
N LYS A 77 0.24 8.59 -14.65
CA LYS A 77 -0.18 7.93 -15.90
C LYS A 77 0.90 7.06 -16.53
N SER A 78 2.16 7.46 -16.44
CA SER A 78 3.30 6.73 -17.02
C SER A 78 3.65 5.43 -16.30
N ILE A 79 3.25 5.29 -15.03
CA ILE A 79 3.54 4.11 -14.20
C ILE A 79 2.28 3.28 -13.90
N TRP A 80 1.09 3.80 -14.22
CA TRP A 80 -0.16 3.13 -13.95
C TRP A 80 -0.36 1.92 -14.85
N ASP A 81 -0.89 0.85 -14.26
CA ASP A 81 -1.27 -0.40 -14.95
C ASP A 81 -2.67 -0.83 -14.49
N VAL A 82 -3.39 -1.58 -15.32
CA VAL A 82 -4.75 -2.07 -15.00
C VAL A 82 -4.80 -2.84 -13.67
N ALA A 83 -3.73 -3.55 -13.29
CA ALA A 83 -3.65 -4.26 -12.01
C ALA A 83 -3.70 -3.33 -10.79
N MET A 84 -3.37 -2.04 -10.97
CA MET A 84 -3.43 -1.02 -9.93
C MET A 84 -4.86 -0.57 -9.60
N SER A 85 -5.85 -0.91 -10.44
CA SER A 85 -7.26 -0.59 -10.19
C SER A 85 -7.84 -1.29 -8.95
N GLU A 86 -7.18 -2.35 -8.45
CA GLU A 86 -7.55 -3.05 -7.22
C GLU A 86 -6.90 -2.47 -5.95
N TYR A 87 -6.25 -1.30 -6.05
CA TYR A 87 -5.47 -0.70 -4.97
C TYR A 87 -5.84 0.77 -4.73
N VAL A 88 -5.85 1.16 -3.45
CA VAL A 88 -5.74 2.56 -3.06
C VAL A 88 -4.29 2.96 -3.19
N LEU A 89 -3.97 3.71 -4.25
CA LEU A 89 -2.60 4.09 -4.57
C LEU A 89 -2.04 5.13 -3.60
N VAL A 90 -0.75 5.00 -3.30
CA VAL A 90 -0.02 5.88 -2.38
C VAL A 90 1.28 6.30 -3.02
N GLN A 91 1.51 7.61 -3.07
CA GLN A 91 2.77 8.22 -3.45
C GLN A 91 3.17 9.24 -2.38
N CYS A 92 4.32 9.02 -1.76
CA CYS A 92 5.04 9.97 -0.92
C CYS A 92 5.80 10.97 -1.80
N ASN A 93 5.82 12.24 -1.39
CA ASN A 93 6.62 13.32 -1.97
C ASN A 93 7.02 14.30 -0.87
N GLY A 94 8.04 15.12 -1.12
CA GLY A 94 8.40 16.24 -0.25
C GLY A 94 7.30 17.30 -0.21
N GLU A 95 7.08 17.87 0.98
CA GLU A 95 6.05 18.89 1.22
C GLU A 95 6.31 20.14 0.37
N ASN A 96 7.53 20.69 0.43
CA ASN A 96 7.94 21.87 -0.33
C ASN A 96 9.02 21.53 -1.37
N ASP A 97 9.35 22.48 -2.25
CA ASP A 97 10.40 22.30 -3.28
C ASP A 97 11.74 21.90 -2.68
N VAL A 98 12.11 22.53 -1.56
CA VAL A 98 13.33 22.21 -0.83
C VAL A 98 13.33 20.75 -0.36
N ASP A 99 12.22 20.28 0.18
CA ASP A 99 12.11 18.89 0.65
C ASP A 99 12.16 17.90 -0.51
N ARG A 100 11.56 18.26 -1.66
CA ARG A 100 11.62 17.45 -2.89
C ARG A 100 13.05 17.30 -3.42
N ASP A 101 13.87 18.33 -3.27
CA ASP A 101 15.27 18.29 -3.71
C ASP A 101 16.17 17.48 -2.76
N PHE A 102 15.78 17.37 -1.48
CA PHE A 102 16.54 16.62 -0.46
C PHE A 102 16.06 15.18 -0.24
N ILE A 103 14.84 14.84 -0.66
CA ILE A 103 14.35 13.46 -0.67
C ILE A 103 15.00 12.74 -1.85
N TYR A 104 15.78 11.71 -1.55
CA TYR A 104 16.38 10.82 -2.54
C TYR A 104 15.33 9.88 -3.15
N GLU A 105 15.76 8.80 -3.81
CA GLU A 105 14.86 7.83 -4.41
C GLU A 105 14.03 7.11 -3.34
N LEU A 106 12.71 7.33 -3.38
CA LEU A 106 11.75 6.63 -2.54
C LEU A 106 11.43 5.25 -3.13
N GLU A 107 11.61 4.21 -2.34
CA GLU A 107 11.25 2.84 -2.73
C GLU A 107 10.00 2.34 -1.97
N TYR A 108 9.19 1.53 -2.68
CA TYR A 108 7.90 1.07 -2.19
C TYR A 108 7.80 -0.46 -2.04
N SER A 109 7.64 -0.95 -0.80
CA SER A 109 7.35 -2.37 -0.48
C SER A 109 5.84 -2.67 -0.48
N SER A 110 5.29 -2.97 -1.65
CA SER A 110 3.85 -3.23 -1.83
C SER A 110 3.58 -4.51 -2.62
N PRO A 111 2.41 -5.16 -2.47
CA PRO A 111 2.00 -6.30 -3.30
C PRO A 111 1.93 -5.97 -4.79
N LEU A 112 1.89 -4.67 -5.14
CA LEU A 112 2.03 -4.18 -6.51
C LEU A 112 3.37 -4.55 -7.16
N ARG A 113 4.41 -4.86 -6.36
CA ARG A 113 5.79 -5.13 -6.81
C ARG A 113 6.41 -4.02 -7.68
N ASN A 114 5.83 -2.83 -7.65
CA ASN A 114 6.34 -1.64 -8.28
C ASN A 114 7.04 -0.80 -7.20
N LEU A 115 8.35 -0.61 -7.35
CA LEU A 115 9.14 0.14 -6.36
C LEU A 115 8.91 1.66 -6.43
N LYS A 116 8.07 2.17 -7.34
CA LYS A 116 7.79 3.61 -7.49
C LYS A 116 6.46 4.06 -6.90
N ILE A 117 5.59 3.11 -6.53
CA ILE A 117 4.26 3.42 -6.02
C ILE A 117 3.77 2.35 -5.05
N GLY A 118 3.19 2.79 -3.95
CA GLY A 118 2.59 1.93 -2.93
C GLY A 118 1.10 1.75 -3.17
N GLY A 119 0.49 0.81 -2.45
CA GLY A 119 -0.95 0.74 -2.44
C GLY A 119 -1.53 -0.19 -1.39
N PHE A 120 -2.73 0.16 -0.93
CA PHE A 120 -3.53 -0.71 -0.06
C PHE A 120 -4.50 -1.54 -0.92
N PRO A 121 -4.47 -2.87 -0.85
CA PRO A 121 -5.41 -3.68 -1.61
C PRO A 121 -6.86 -3.40 -1.19
N LYS A 122 -7.74 -3.20 -2.18
CA LYS A 122 -9.16 -2.88 -1.99
C LYS A 122 -9.89 -3.93 -1.16
N TYR A 123 -9.48 -5.20 -1.26
CA TYR A 123 -10.13 -6.30 -0.55
C TYR A 123 -10.07 -6.18 0.97
N TYR A 124 -9.25 -5.29 1.54
CA TYR A 124 -9.28 -5.02 2.98
C TYR A 124 -10.38 -4.04 3.43
N PHE A 125 -11.11 -3.41 2.51
CA PHE A 125 -12.20 -2.47 2.78
C PHE A 125 -13.56 -3.06 2.36
N PRO A 126 -14.69 -2.65 2.97
CA PRO A 126 -14.87 -1.71 4.09
C PRO A 126 -14.80 -2.47 5.41
N ARG A 127 -13.68 -2.45 6.13
CA ARG A 127 -13.54 -3.33 7.30
C ARG A 127 -13.51 -2.61 8.64
N TRP A 128 -14.01 -3.33 9.64
CA TRP A 128 -13.97 -3.08 11.07
C TRP A 128 -12.58 -3.08 11.74
N LEU A 129 -11.47 -3.30 11.03
CA LEU A 129 -10.11 -3.36 11.60
C LEU A 129 -9.13 -2.53 10.76
N PRO A 130 -8.17 -1.82 11.39
CA PRO A 130 -7.19 -1.01 10.68
C PRO A 130 -6.24 -1.87 9.83
N ILE A 131 -5.88 -1.36 8.67
CA ILE A 131 -4.92 -1.99 7.74
C ILE A 131 -3.59 -1.23 7.87
N THR A 132 -2.51 -1.99 7.88
CA THR A 132 -1.15 -1.51 8.08
C THR A 132 -0.34 -1.98 6.86
N VAL A 133 0.31 -1.08 6.12
CA VAL A 133 1.12 -1.43 4.94
C VAL A 133 2.47 -0.69 4.99
N ASP A 134 3.56 -1.44 4.97
CA ASP A 134 4.93 -0.94 5.07
C ASP A 134 5.39 -0.23 3.81
N VAL A 135 5.25 1.09 3.72
CA VAL A 135 5.94 1.84 2.67
C VAL A 135 6.13 3.33 2.98
N CYS A 136 7.37 3.75 3.21
CA CYS A 136 8.10 4.77 2.45
C CYS A 136 9.57 4.65 2.91
N LEU A 137 10.47 4.35 1.97
CA LEU A 137 11.92 4.33 2.19
C LEU A 137 12.44 5.75 1.94
N PHE A 138 13.15 6.34 2.91
CA PHE A 138 13.96 7.56 2.70
C PHE A 138 15.41 7.18 2.39
#